data_AF-A0A952JH19-F1
#
_entry.id   AF-A0A952JH19-F1
#
_cell.length_a   1.000
_cell.length_b   1.000
_cell.length_c   1.000
_cell.angle_alpha   90.00
_cell.angle_beta   90.00
_cell.angle_gamma   90.00
#
_symmetry.space_group_name_H-M   'P 1'
#
loop_
_entity.id
_entity.type
_entity.pdbx_description
1 polymer ?
#
loop_
_entity_poly.entity_id
_entity_poly.type
_entity_poly.pdbx_seq_one_letter_code
_entity_poly.pdbx_strand_id
1 'polypeptide(L)'
;MKRNILINLALLVTVFSHATVRTVSSNPSTIGQFSTIQAAIDVSADGDTVYVYGSPNIYAGFDIVDKKITVIGPGWAPDKNLPLQAIVNGVNIRNSPAGGSPDGSELHGLSICRHGNSFAKCSSW
;
A
#
# COMPACT_ATOMS: atom_id res chain seq x y z
N MET A 1 -22.42 41.61 -8.67
CA MET A 1 -22.36 40.96 -7.33
C MET A 1 -22.50 39.44 -7.40
N LYS A 2 -23.51 38.88 -8.10
CA LYS A 2 -23.70 37.42 -8.26
C LYS A 2 -22.53 36.67 -8.90
N ARG A 3 -21.81 37.30 -9.84
CA ARG A 3 -20.65 36.71 -10.55
C ARG A 3 -19.43 36.49 -9.65
N ASN A 4 -19.22 37.36 -8.66
CA ASN A 4 -18.08 37.26 -7.75
C ASN A 4 -18.35 36.21 -6.65
N ILE A 5 -19.62 35.98 -6.30
CA ILE A 5 -20.04 34.93 -5.35
C ILE A 5 -19.76 33.54 -5.92
N LEU A 6 -20.01 33.32 -7.23
CA LEU A 6 -19.77 32.03 -7.88
C LEU A 6 -18.27 31.65 -7.92
N ILE A 7 -17.38 32.63 -8.10
CA ILE A 7 -15.93 32.40 -8.11
C ILE A 7 -15.40 32.07 -6.71
N ASN A 8 -15.90 32.76 -5.68
CA ASN A 8 -15.51 32.47 -4.29
C ASN A 8 -16.06 31.12 -3.80
N LEU A 9 -17.24 30.72 -4.27
CA LEU A 9 -17.82 29.41 -3.96
C LEU A 9 -17.04 28.27 -4.62
N ALA A 10 -16.59 28.44 -5.87
CA ALA A 10 -15.77 27.45 -6.56
C ALA A 10 -14.40 27.25 -5.90
N LEU A 11 -13.79 28.32 -5.36
CA LEU A 11 -12.50 28.27 -4.67
C LEU A 11 -12.58 27.57 -3.29
N LEU A 12 -13.79 27.48 -2.69
CA LEU A 12 -14.01 26.84 -1.40
C LEU A 12 -14.19 25.32 -1.50
N VAL A 13 -14.39 24.75 -2.70
CA VAL A 13 -14.65 23.31 -2.94
C VAL A 13 -13.36 22.52 -3.21
N THR A 14 -12.22 23.19 -3.44
CA THR A 14 -10.96 22.51 -3.78
C THR A 14 -10.19 21.93 -2.60
N VAL A 15 -10.75 21.96 -1.39
CA VAL A 15 -10.03 21.54 -0.18
C VAL A 15 -10.19 20.04 0.08
N PHE A 16 -9.02 19.38 0.13
CA PHE A 16 -8.74 18.04 0.67
C PHE A 16 -8.89 16.83 -0.28
N SER A 17 -8.17 16.81 -1.40
CA SER A 17 -7.63 15.55 -1.91
C SER A 17 -6.25 15.35 -1.30
N HIS A 18 -6.14 14.50 -0.27
CA HIS A 18 -4.87 14.24 0.41
C HIS A 18 -4.50 12.76 0.24
N ALA A 19 -3.92 12.41 -0.90
CA ALA A 19 -3.28 11.11 -1.06
C ALA A 19 -1.92 11.13 -0.33
N THR A 20 -1.80 10.35 0.75
CA THR A 20 -0.56 10.20 1.52
C THR A 20 0.24 8.99 1.07
N VAL A 21 1.56 9.06 1.25
CA VAL A 21 2.45 7.90 1.06
C VAL A 21 2.90 7.42 2.44
N ARG A 22 2.54 6.17 2.77
CA ARG A 22 2.96 5.48 3.99
C ARG A 22 4.11 4.55 3.68
N THR A 23 5.25 4.72 4.35
CA THR A 23 6.43 3.88 4.10
C THR A 23 6.52 2.73 5.10
N VAL A 24 6.84 1.53 4.59
CA VAL A 24 6.89 0.30 5.39
C VAL A 24 8.26 -0.35 5.24
N SER A 25 8.92 -0.65 6.35
CA SER A 25 10.19 -1.38 6.38
C SER A 25 10.24 -2.32 7.57
N SER A 26 10.51 -3.61 7.33
CA SER A 26 10.76 -4.59 8.40
C SER A 26 12.25 -4.70 8.77
N ASN A 27 13.10 -3.88 8.16
CA ASN A 27 14.55 -3.86 8.40
C ASN A 27 14.91 -2.64 9.28
N PRO A 28 15.56 -2.81 10.45
CA PRO A 28 15.95 -1.70 11.31
C PRO A 28 16.96 -0.74 10.66
N SER A 29 17.72 -1.17 9.64
CA SER A 29 18.65 -0.28 8.92
C SER A 29 17.95 0.65 7.93
N THR A 30 16.71 0.35 7.55
CA THR A 30 15.91 1.15 6.60
C THR A 30 14.70 1.69 7.34
N ILE A 31 14.71 2.98 7.69
CA ILE A 31 13.66 3.57 8.53
C ILE A 31 12.37 3.77 7.71
N GLY A 32 11.38 2.92 7.92
CA GLY A 32 9.99 3.13 7.47
C GLY A 32 9.14 3.75 8.58
N GLN A 33 8.03 4.39 8.22
CA GLN A 33 7.03 4.87 9.20
C GLN A 33 6.37 3.70 9.96
N PHE A 34 6.22 2.55 9.30
CA PHE A 34 5.63 1.34 9.85
C PHE A 34 6.56 0.14 9.66
N SER A 35 6.47 -0.81 10.58
CA SER A 35 7.18 -2.10 10.50
C SER A 35 6.39 -3.18 9.74
N THR A 36 5.07 -3.00 9.60
CA THR A 36 4.18 -3.96 8.93
C THR A 36 3.29 -3.27 7.90
N ILE A 37 2.93 -4.01 6.84
CA ILE A 37 2.07 -3.49 5.77
C ILE A 37 0.66 -3.24 6.30
N GLN A 38 0.14 -4.14 7.16
CA GLN A 38 -1.18 -3.99 7.77
C GLN A 38 -1.29 -2.69 8.58
N ALA A 39 -0.30 -2.38 9.43
CA ALA A 39 -0.34 -1.15 10.24
C ALA A 39 -0.38 0.12 9.38
N ALA A 40 0.30 0.11 8.23
CA ALA A 40 0.22 1.20 7.27
C ALA A 40 -1.16 1.29 6.61
N ILE A 41 -1.76 0.16 6.22
CA ILE A 41 -3.12 0.11 5.63
C ILE A 41 -4.18 0.59 6.62
N ASP A 42 -4.05 0.23 7.90
CA ASP A 42 -5.02 0.57 8.94
C ASP A 42 -5.15 2.09 9.12
N VAL A 43 -4.03 2.81 9.09
CA VAL A 43 -4.00 4.29 9.20
C VAL A 43 -4.23 5.01 7.86
N SER A 44 -4.24 4.28 6.75
CA SER A 44 -4.42 4.85 5.41
C SER A 44 -5.89 5.14 5.13
N ALA A 45 -6.14 6.25 4.44
CA ALA A 45 -7.44 6.63 3.90
C ALA A 45 -7.62 6.11 2.47
N ASP A 46 -8.83 6.27 1.93
CA ASP A 46 -9.14 5.92 0.54
C ASP A 46 -8.26 6.71 -0.44
N GLY A 47 -7.63 6.02 -1.39
CA GLY A 47 -6.73 6.60 -2.38
C GLY A 47 -5.27 6.75 -1.93
N ASP A 48 -4.91 6.32 -0.71
CA ASP A 48 -3.53 6.38 -0.22
C ASP A 48 -2.61 5.34 -0.88
N THR A 49 -1.30 5.62 -0.81
CA THR A 49 -0.25 4.73 -1.29
C THR A 49 0.58 4.17 -0.13
N VAL A 50 0.77 2.87 -0.11
CA VAL A 50 1.67 2.17 0.82
C VAL A 50 2.93 1.77 0.04
N TYR A 51 4.06 2.41 0.35
CA TYR A 51 5.36 2.11 -0.23
C TYR A 51 6.13 1.14 0.66
N VAL A 52 6.43 -0.05 0.15
CA VAL A 52 7.08 -1.14 0.88
C VAL A 52 8.53 -1.24 0.44
N TYR A 53 9.45 -1.10 1.39
CA TYR A 53 10.87 -1.32 1.15
C TYR A 53 11.18 -2.81 0.98
N GLY A 54 12.25 -3.10 0.23
CA GLY A 54 12.84 -4.42 0.22
C GLY A 54 13.41 -4.79 1.59
N SER A 55 13.22 -6.04 2.00
CA SER A 55 13.72 -6.54 3.27
C SER A 55 14.27 -7.96 3.13
N PRO A 56 15.30 -8.35 3.92
CA PRO A 56 15.69 -9.75 4.04
C PRO A 56 14.58 -10.60 4.68
N ASN A 57 13.67 -9.98 5.43
CA ASN A 57 12.58 -10.66 6.12
C ASN A 57 11.31 -10.65 5.26
N ILE A 58 10.59 -11.78 5.28
CA ILE A 58 9.27 -11.89 4.66
C ILE A 58 8.26 -11.08 5.47
N TYR A 59 7.48 -10.23 4.80
CA TYR A 59 6.36 -9.53 5.40
C TYR A 59 5.19 -10.49 5.65
N ALA A 60 4.52 -10.31 6.79
CA ALA A 60 3.25 -10.97 7.06
C ALA A 60 2.21 -10.63 5.98
N GLY A 61 1.27 -11.55 5.76
CA GLY A 61 0.13 -11.27 4.89
C GLY A 61 -0.73 -10.13 5.43
N PHE A 62 -1.42 -9.44 4.52
CA PHE A 62 -2.24 -8.27 4.85
C PHE A 62 -3.59 -8.29 4.15
N ASP A 63 -4.53 -7.57 4.74
CA ASP A 63 -5.90 -7.38 4.28
C ASP A 63 -6.13 -5.93 3.85
N ILE A 64 -6.66 -5.73 2.65
CA ILE A 64 -7.25 -4.47 2.20
C ILE A 64 -8.78 -4.64 2.28
N VAL A 65 -9.39 -3.88 3.20
CA VAL A 65 -10.83 -3.95 3.47
C VAL A 65 -11.46 -2.59 3.30
N ASP A 66 -12.49 -2.50 2.46
CA ASP A 66 -13.38 -1.34 2.31
C ASP A 66 -12.71 -0.01 1.94
N LYS A 67 -11.46 -0.05 1.48
CA LYS A 67 -10.66 1.13 1.10
C LYS A 67 -9.86 0.82 -0.15
N LYS A 68 -9.82 1.76 -1.10
CA LYS A 68 -8.94 1.74 -2.25
C LYS A 68 -7.53 2.10 -1.82
N ILE A 69 -6.60 1.15 -1.89
CA ILE A 69 -5.19 1.36 -1.53
C ILE A 69 -4.28 0.94 -2.68
N THR A 70 -3.26 1.74 -2.95
CA THR A 70 -2.18 1.37 -3.88
C THR A 70 -0.97 0.89 -3.08
N VAL A 71 -0.51 -0.33 -3.28
CA VAL A 71 0.70 -0.86 -2.61
C VAL A 71 1.82 -0.99 -3.64
N ILE A 72 2.96 -0.38 -3.36
CA ILE A 72 4.12 -0.35 -4.25
C ILE A 72 5.34 -0.93 -3.54
N GLY A 73 5.89 -2.01 -4.07
CA GLY A 73 7.15 -2.60 -3.65
C GLY A 73 8.33 -2.21 -4.57
N PRO A 74 9.55 -2.69 -4.25
CA PRO A 74 10.78 -2.36 -4.98
C PRO A 74 10.88 -3.04 -6.36
N GLY A 75 9.94 -3.93 -6.70
CA GLY A 75 9.98 -4.72 -7.93
C GLY A 75 10.41 -6.17 -7.72
N TRP A 76 10.19 -7.01 -8.73
CA TRP A 76 10.53 -8.44 -8.71
C TRP A 76 12.04 -8.71 -8.80
N ALA A 77 12.78 -7.86 -9.51
CA ALA A 77 14.23 -7.95 -9.67
C ALA A 77 14.86 -6.57 -9.46
N PRO A 78 14.96 -6.10 -8.21
CA PRO A 78 15.49 -4.78 -7.91
C PRO A 78 17.00 -4.71 -8.23
N ASP A 79 17.48 -3.49 -8.51
CA ASP A 79 18.86 -3.24 -8.93
C ASP A 79 19.89 -3.87 -8.00
N LYS A 80 21.04 -4.26 -8.55
CA LYS A 80 22.12 -4.94 -7.81
C LYS A 80 22.62 -4.16 -6.58
N ASN A 81 22.45 -2.84 -6.56
CA ASN A 81 22.82 -1.99 -5.42
C ASN A 81 21.81 -2.04 -4.26
N LEU A 82 20.55 -2.41 -4.51
CA LEU A 82 19.48 -2.60 -3.51
C LEU A 82 18.70 -3.89 -3.79
N PRO A 83 19.32 -5.07 -3.68
CA PRO A 83 18.79 -6.32 -4.23
C PRO A 83 17.62 -6.92 -3.43
N LEU A 84 17.16 -6.24 -2.39
CA LEU A 84 16.14 -6.76 -1.49
C LEU A 84 14.75 -6.64 -2.11
N GLN A 85 14.03 -7.75 -2.18
CA GLN A 85 12.64 -7.80 -2.61
C GLN A 85 11.69 -7.54 -1.43
N ALA A 86 10.46 -7.10 -1.73
CA ALA A 86 9.38 -7.12 -0.77
C ALA A 86 8.57 -8.42 -0.94
N ILE A 87 8.96 -9.46 -0.18
CA ILE A 87 8.27 -10.75 -0.20
C ILE A 87 7.13 -10.71 0.83
N VAL A 88 5.91 -11.05 0.43
CA VAL A 88 4.71 -10.99 1.28
C VAL A 88 4.02 -12.35 1.34
N ASN A 89 3.65 -12.78 2.55
CA ASN A 89 2.98 -14.05 2.80
C ASN A 89 1.45 -13.99 2.54
N GLY A 90 1.08 -13.61 1.32
CA GLY A 90 -0.31 -13.53 0.86
C GLY A 90 -0.96 -12.16 1.02
N VAL A 91 -2.00 -11.93 0.22
CA VAL A 91 -2.78 -10.70 0.21
C VAL A 91 -4.25 -11.06 0.07
N ASN A 92 -5.10 -10.40 0.85
CA ASN A 92 -6.54 -10.55 0.75
C ASN A 92 -7.17 -9.18 0.51
N ILE A 93 -8.00 -9.08 -0.53
CA ILE A 93 -8.71 -7.84 -0.89
C ILE A 93 -10.19 -8.19 -0.88
N ARG A 94 -10.95 -7.54 0.00
CA ARG A 94 -12.36 -7.87 0.21
C ARG A 94 -13.19 -6.67 0.65
N ASN A 95 -14.47 -6.73 0.37
CA ASN A 95 -15.46 -5.88 1.00
C ASN A 95 -15.85 -6.44 2.39
N SER A 96 -16.36 -5.58 3.24
CA SER A 96 -17.09 -5.93 4.44
C SER A 96 -18.51 -5.36 4.38
N PRO A 97 -19.42 -5.82 5.26
CA PRO A 97 -20.76 -5.27 5.36
C PRO A 97 -20.82 -3.78 5.75
N ALA A 98 -19.69 -3.17 6.14
CA ALA A 98 -19.61 -1.78 6.62
C ALA A 98 -19.73 -0.71 5.53
N GLY A 99 -19.79 -1.08 4.25
CA GLY A 99 -20.20 -0.17 3.17
C GLY A 99 -19.09 0.64 2.49
N GLY A 100 -17.83 0.18 2.54
CA GLY A 100 -16.77 0.67 1.65
C GLY A 100 -16.48 -0.29 0.50
N SER A 101 -15.60 0.11 -0.42
CA SER A 101 -15.18 -0.75 -1.52
C SER A 101 -13.68 -0.67 -1.74
N PRO A 102 -12.98 -1.82 -1.87
CA PRO A 102 -11.57 -1.84 -2.26
C PRO A 102 -11.37 -1.69 -3.77
N ASP A 103 -12.42 -1.41 -4.54
CA ASP A 103 -12.36 -1.30 -6.00
C ASP A 103 -11.28 -0.29 -6.45
N GLY A 104 -10.48 -0.71 -7.43
CA GLY A 104 -9.35 0.08 -7.92
C GLY A 104 -8.13 0.08 -7.02
N SER A 105 -8.06 -0.81 -6.02
CA SER A 105 -6.81 -1.11 -5.32
C SER A 105 -5.81 -1.75 -6.28
N GLU A 106 -4.54 -1.40 -6.13
CA GLU A 106 -3.48 -1.87 -7.03
C GLU A 106 -2.28 -2.37 -6.24
N LEU A 107 -1.65 -3.44 -6.72
CA LEU A 107 -0.45 -4.03 -6.13
C LEU A 107 0.66 -4.04 -7.18
N HIS A 108 1.75 -3.33 -6.90
CA HIS A 108 2.88 -3.14 -7.81
C HIS A 108 4.15 -3.65 -7.15
N GLY A 109 5.00 -4.37 -7.89
CA GLY A 109 6.37 -4.68 -7.45
C GLY A 109 6.50 -5.49 -6.16
N LEU A 110 5.45 -6.19 -5.72
CA LEU A 110 5.48 -7.13 -4.60
C LEU A 110 5.74 -8.56 -5.10
N SER A 111 6.52 -9.33 -4.35
CA SER A 111 6.69 -10.76 -4.56
C SER A 111 5.76 -11.51 -3.61
N ILE A 112 4.64 -12.03 -4.12
CA ILE A 112 3.64 -12.71 -3.29
C ILE A 112 3.96 -14.19 -3.23
N CYS A 113 4.19 -14.69 -2.03
CA CYS A 113 4.34 -16.11 -1.78
C CYS A 113 3.14 -16.62 -0.97
N ARG A 114 2.47 -17.66 -1.44
CA ARG A 114 1.37 -18.28 -0.69
C ARG A 114 1.96 -19.33 0.26
N HIS A 115 1.60 -19.29 1.54
CA HIS A 115 1.77 -20.43 2.44
C HIS A 115 0.77 -21.55 2.03
N GLY A 116 1.13 -22.39 1.05
CA GLY A 116 0.30 -23.51 0.58
C GLY A 116 0.51 -23.93 -0.88
N ASN A 117 -0.38 -24.80 -1.38
CA ASN A 117 -0.21 -25.69 -2.54
C ASN A 117 -0.26 -25.00 -3.93
N SER A 118 0.60 -24.00 -4.15
CA SER A 118 1.03 -23.38 -5.41
C SER A 118 0.78 -21.86 -5.45
N PHE A 119 1.85 -21.09 -5.24
CA PHE A 119 2.47 -20.16 -6.19
C PHE A 119 3.84 -19.77 -5.60
N ALA A 120 4.92 -20.20 -6.29
CA ALA A 120 6.37 -20.01 -6.04
C ALA A 120 6.91 -20.19 -4.59
N LYS A 121 8.01 -20.92 -4.46
CA LYS A 121 8.74 -21.12 -3.20
C LYS A 121 9.00 -19.76 -2.53
N CYS A 122 8.42 -19.56 -1.34
CA CYS A 122 8.84 -18.49 -0.45
C CYS A 122 10.21 -18.89 0.15
N SER A 123 11.28 -18.75 -0.63
CA SER A 123 12.64 -18.94 -0.13
C SER A 123 13.44 -17.69 -0.43
N SER A 124 13.81 -16.96 0.63
CA SER A 124 14.98 -16.08 0.60
C SER A 124 16.17 -16.93 0.17
N TRP A 125 16.80 -16.56 -0.94
CA TRP A 125 18.05 -17.17 -1.38
C TRP A 125 19.14 -17.01 -0.31
#